data_AF-A0A9E5QSC5-F1
#
_entry.id   AF-A0A9E5QSC5-F1
#
_cell.length_a   1.000
_cell.length_b   1.000
_cell.length_c   1.000
_cell.angle_alpha   90.00
_cell.angle_beta   90.00
_cell.angle_gamma   90.00
#
_symmetry.space_group_name_H-M   'P 1'
#
loop_
_entity.id
_entity.type
_entity.pdbx_description
1 polymer ?
#
loop_
_entity_poly.entity_id
_entity_poly.type
_entity_poly.pdbx_seq_one_letter_code
_entity_poly.pdbx_strand_id
1 'polypeptide(L)'
;MLLFGAGLYQYRAHPSQKPYLRLAQWLGGATVLFGLLTGTFFGLEMAKIPALAAWKNYILNQNQIFQLALLLGLIQILFGLCIKAYNQYRQQSWAAALDPLGWVLLILSLLDLYLIKWLPGWSAYTMYLGIALIILFYAPESNWGRRLGAGIWDLYNITGFFGDVLSYIRLFALGISSSILGFVINDIAQQILQIDYIGWFLFVLFLGVGHLANLLIASLGAFVHPMRLTFVEFYKNAGFQGGGRPYRPYREDFEAKWPN
;
A
#
# COMPACT_ATOMS: atom_id res chain seq x y z
N MET A 1 5.14 -17.09 12.93
CA MET A 1 6.56 -17.53 12.98
C MET A 1 7.55 -16.36 12.95
N LEU A 2 7.39 -15.35 12.08
CA LEU A 2 8.28 -14.16 12.07
C LEU A 2 8.17 -13.25 13.31
N LEU A 3 6.99 -13.13 13.94
CA LEU A 3 6.79 -12.31 15.15
C LEU A 3 7.58 -12.81 16.37
N PHE A 4 7.63 -14.12 16.59
CA PHE A 4 8.36 -14.71 17.72
C PHE A 4 9.88 -14.74 17.48
N GLY A 5 10.33 -14.97 16.24
CA GLY A 5 11.76 -14.94 15.89
C GLY A 5 12.37 -13.53 15.95
N ALA A 6 11.66 -12.51 15.45
CA ALA A 6 12.13 -11.12 15.50
C ALA A 6 12.07 -10.52 16.92
N GLY A 7 11.15 -10.99 17.79
CA GLY A 7 11.09 -10.62 19.20
C GLY A 7 12.30 -11.11 20.00
N LEU A 8 12.75 -12.35 19.76
CA LEU A 8 13.93 -12.93 20.41
C LEU A 8 15.26 -12.30 19.95
N TYR A 9 15.36 -11.89 18.68
CA TYR A 9 16.57 -11.27 18.13
C TYR A 9 16.75 -9.79 18.55
N GLN A 10 15.68 -9.11 18.95
CA GLN A 10 15.73 -7.72 19.43
C GLN A 10 16.51 -7.57 20.75
N TYR A 11 16.59 -8.64 21.56
CA TYR A 11 17.38 -8.67 22.80
C TYR A 11 18.89 -8.85 22.55
N ARG A 12 19.32 -9.22 21.33
CA ARG A 12 20.74 -9.47 20.97
C ARG A 12 21.27 -8.62 19.80
N ALA A 13 20.46 -7.76 19.16
CA ALA A 13 20.86 -7.03 17.96
C ALA A 13 21.41 -5.61 18.21
N HIS A 14 22.41 -5.21 17.42
CA HIS A 14 23.05 -3.89 17.43
C HIS A 14 22.04 -2.73 17.22
N PRO A 15 22.29 -1.53 17.80
CA PRO A 15 21.39 -0.36 17.71
C PRO A 15 21.01 0.05 16.28
N SER A 16 21.88 -0.20 15.30
CA SER A 16 21.68 0.11 13.88
C SER A 16 20.68 -0.81 13.17
N GLN A 17 20.46 -2.02 13.67
CA GLN A 17 19.54 -3.00 13.06
C GLN A 17 18.12 -2.93 13.62
N LYS A 18 17.91 -2.23 14.75
CA LYS A 18 16.62 -2.10 15.42
C LYS A 18 15.49 -1.54 14.53
N PRO A 19 15.72 -0.54 13.64
CA PRO A 19 14.68 -0.03 12.75
C PRO A 19 14.19 -1.09 11.74
N TYR A 20 15.10 -1.84 11.12
CA TYR A 20 14.76 -2.90 10.17
C TYR A 20 14.03 -4.06 10.85
N LEU A 21 14.43 -4.42 12.06
CA LEU A 21 13.77 -5.46 12.86
C LEU A 21 12.35 -5.04 13.29
N ARG A 22 12.15 -3.77 13.67
CA ARG A 22 10.81 -3.23 13.95
C ARG A 22 9.92 -3.24 12.71
N LEU A 23 10.46 -2.86 11.55
CA LEU A 23 9.73 -2.92 10.29
C LEU A 23 9.30 -4.36 9.98
N ALA A 24 10.23 -5.33 10.12
CA ALA A 24 9.92 -6.75 9.93
C ALA A 24 8.85 -7.27 10.91
N GLN A 25 8.82 -6.78 12.17
CA GLN A 25 7.79 -7.12 13.14
C GLN A 25 6.41 -6.57 12.74
N TRP A 26 6.34 -5.30 12.34
CA TRP A 26 5.09 -4.69 11.88
C TRP A 26 4.57 -5.35 10.60
N LEU A 27 5.44 -5.62 9.64
CA LEU A 27 5.10 -6.33 8.41
C LEU A 27 4.64 -7.77 8.73
N GLY A 28 5.39 -8.51 9.54
CA GLY A 28 5.02 -9.87 9.95
C GLY A 28 3.71 -9.91 10.74
N GLY A 29 3.45 -8.90 11.58
CA GLY A 29 2.18 -8.71 12.28
C GLY A 29 1.02 -8.48 11.33
N ALA A 30 1.19 -7.57 10.37
CA ALA A 30 0.22 -7.31 9.32
C ALA A 30 -0.03 -8.56 8.48
N THR A 31 0.99 -9.33 8.09
CA THR A 31 0.83 -10.58 7.33
C THR A 31 0.01 -11.61 8.10
N VAL A 32 0.20 -11.74 9.41
CA VAL A 32 -0.61 -12.64 10.25
C VAL A 32 -2.05 -12.14 10.33
N LEU A 33 -2.27 -10.85 10.57
CA LEU A 33 -3.60 -10.25 10.63
C LEU A 33 -4.35 -10.45 9.30
N PHE A 34 -3.72 -10.13 8.17
CA PHE A 34 -4.31 -10.31 6.85
C PHE A 34 -4.52 -11.79 6.51
N GLY A 35 -3.62 -12.69 6.89
CA GLY A 35 -3.80 -14.14 6.72
C GLY A 35 -4.99 -14.70 7.52
N LEU A 36 -5.24 -14.15 8.72
CA LEU A 36 -6.43 -14.46 9.51
C LEU A 36 -7.71 -13.93 8.85
N LEU A 37 -7.68 -12.70 8.31
CA LEU A 37 -8.80 -12.09 7.58
C LEU A 37 -9.14 -12.80 6.26
N THR A 38 -8.13 -13.38 5.58
CA THR A 38 -8.32 -14.18 4.36
C THR A 38 -8.64 -15.64 4.65
N GLY A 39 -8.66 -16.08 5.91
CA GLY A 39 -9.04 -17.44 6.26
C GLY A 39 -8.02 -18.52 5.90
N THR A 40 -6.78 -18.13 5.58
CA THR A 40 -5.75 -19.03 5.04
C THR A 40 -4.58 -19.16 6.03
N PHE A 41 -4.41 -20.35 6.60
CA PHE A 41 -3.25 -20.68 7.44
C PHE A 41 -2.41 -21.73 6.71
N PHE A 42 -1.20 -21.37 6.26
CA PHE A 42 -0.32 -22.26 5.48
C PHE A 42 -1.00 -22.88 4.22
N GLY A 43 -1.83 -22.08 3.53
CA GLY A 43 -2.59 -22.57 2.36
C GLY A 43 -3.65 -23.62 2.69
N LEU A 44 -3.94 -23.86 3.97
CA LEU A 44 -5.13 -24.59 4.40
C LEU A 44 -6.26 -23.59 4.61
N GLU A 45 -7.40 -23.86 3.99
CA GLU A 45 -8.64 -23.17 4.33
C GLU A 45 -8.98 -23.54 5.77
N MET A 46 -9.08 -22.53 6.64
CA MET A 46 -9.54 -22.72 8.02
C MET A 46 -10.99 -23.25 8.10
N ALA A 47 -11.67 -23.40 6.96
CA ALA A 47 -12.98 -24.02 6.79
C ALA A 47 -13.03 -25.55 6.99
N LYS A 48 -11.89 -26.25 7.02
CA LYS A 48 -11.85 -27.72 7.26
C LYS A 48 -11.62 -28.13 8.72
N ILE A 49 -11.36 -27.17 9.62
CA ILE A 49 -11.17 -27.44 11.05
C ILE A 49 -12.46 -27.08 11.81
N PRO A 50 -13.16 -28.04 12.46
CA PRO A 50 -14.44 -27.81 13.13
C PRO A 50 -14.43 -26.69 14.18
N ALA A 51 -13.26 -26.41 14.78
CA ALA A 51 -13.07 -25.37 15.80
C ALA A 51 -13.04 -23.93 15.23
N LEU A 52 -12.87 -23.74 13.91
CA LEU A 52 -12.75 -22.42 13.27
C LEU A 52 -13.89 -22.09 12.29
N ALA A 53 -14.94 -22.92 12.26
CA ALA A 53 -16.11 -22.72 11.41
C ALA A 53 -16.87 -21.40 11.72
N ALA A 54 -16.75 -20.86 12.94
CA ALA A 54 -17.34 -19.58 13.34
C ALA A 54 -16.68 -18.36 12.66
N TRP A 55 -15.42 -18.47 12.23
CA TRP A 55 -14.68 -17.40 11.55
C TRP A 55 -14.93 -17.35 10.04
N LYS A 56 -15.65 -18.35 9.50
CA LYS A 56 -16.00 -18.46 8.07
C LYS A 56 -16.80 -17.26 7.56
N ASN A 57 -17.58 -16.61 8.42
CA ASN A 57 -18.35 -15.41 8.09
C ASN A 57 -17.51 -14.12 8.01
N TYR A 58 -16.26 -14.15 8.50
CA TYR A 58 -15.32 -13.02 8.46
C TYR A 58 -14.25 -13.17 7.37
N ILE A 59 -14.26 -14.27 6.61
CA ILE A 59 -13.35 -14.49 5.49
C ILE A 59 -13.74 -13.54 4.36
N LEU A 60 -12.81 -12.67 3.96
CA LEU A 60 -13.04 -11.76 2.85
C LEU A 60 -13.12 -12.52 1.52
N ASN A 61 -14.21 -12.33 0.78
CA ASN A 61 -14.33 -12.83 -0.58
C ASN A 61 -13.31 -12.15 -1.51
N GLN A 62 -12.93 -12.81 -2.62
CA GLN A 62 -11.98 -12.25 -3.60
C GLN A 62 -12.37 -10.82 -4.05
N ASN A 63 -13.67 -10.57 -4.27
CA ASN A 63 -14.19 -9.23 -4.60
C ASN A 63 -14.00 -8.22 -3.48
N GLN A 64 -14.12 -8.63 -2.21
CA GLN A 64 -13.91 -7.76 -1.06
C GLN A 64 -12.43 -7.42 -0.88
N ILE A 65 -11.51 -8.37 -1.11
CA ILE A 65 -10.06 -8.11 -1.09
C ILE A 65 -9.68 -7.15 -2.23
N PHE A 66 -10.27 -7.31 -3.42
CA PHE A 66 -10.08 -6.38 -4.53
C PHE A 66 -10.56 -4.96 -4.18
N GLN A 67 -11.78 -4.83 -3.65
CA GLN A 67 -12.33 -3.54 -3.20
C GLN A 67 -11.48 -2.92 -2.09
N LEU A 68 -10.97 -3.72 -1.15
CA LEU A 68 -10.09 -3.27 -0.08
C LEU A 68 -8.77 -2.70 -0.63
N ALA A 69 -8.15 -3.34 -1.61
CA ALA A 69 -6.93 -2.84 -2.23
C ALA A 69 -7.13 -1.48 -2.91
N LEU A 70 -8.24 -1.31 -3.65
CA LEU A 70 -8.60 -0.04 -4.25
C LEU A 70 -8.90 1.04 -3.19
N LEU A 71 -9.61 0.69 -2.12
CA LEU A 71 -9.93 1.60 -1.02
C LEU A 71 -8.66 2.09 -0.30
N LEU A 72 -7.72 1.18 -0.02
CA LEU A 72 -6.43 1.52 0.57
C LEU A 72 -5.63 2.47 -0.34
N GLY A 73 -5.61 2.21 -1.64
CA GLY A 73 -4.99 3.10 -2.62
C GLY A 73 -5.61 4.49 -2.65
N LEU A 74 -6.93 4.56 -2.61
CA LEU A 74 -7.65 5.82 -2.56
C LEU A 74 -7.34 6.61 -1.29
N ILE A 75 -7.34 5.97 -0.12
CA ILE A 75 -6.98 6.59 1.16
C ILE A 75 -5.56 7.16 1.08
N GLN A 76 -4.63 6.42 0.49
CA GLN A 76 -3.24 6.86 0.33
C GLN A 76 -3.11 8.06 -0.62
N ILE A 77 -3.86 8.09 -1.71
CA ILE A 77 -3.88 9.22 -2.66
C ILE A 77 -4.50 10.46 -2.02
N LEU A 78 -5.64 10.32 -1.33
CA LEU A 78 -6.28 11.41 -0.58
C LEU A 78 -5.33 11.98 0.48
N PHE A 79 -4.63 11.11 1.21
CA PHE A 79 -3.63 11.52 2.18
C PHE A 79 -2.46 12.28 1.53
N GLY A 80 -1.99 11.83 0.37
CA GLY A 80 -0.98 12.54 -0.43
C GLY A 80 -1.45 13.95 -0.84
N LEU A 81 -2.69 14.07 -1.33
CA LEU A 81 -3.27 15.36 -1.70
C LEU A 81 -3.43 16.31 -0.50
N CYS A 82 -3.81 15.79 0.66
CA CYS A 82 -3.86 16.59 1.90
C CYS A 82 -2.47 17.12 2.29
N ILE A 83 -1.41 16.30 2.14
CA ILE A 83 -0.03 16.75 2.37
C ILE A 83 0.36 17.82 1.34
N LYS A 84 0.01 17.63 0.06
CA LYS A 84 0.24 18.63 -1.00
C LYS A 84 -0.45 19.96 -0.66
N ALA A 85 -1.71 19.91 -0.23
CA ALA A 85 -2.48 21.09 0.20
C ALA A 85 -1.78 21.82 1.37
N TYR A 86 -1.37 21.06 2.38
CA TYR A 86 -0.66 21.61 3.55
C TYR A 86 0.68 22.24 3.17
N ASN A 87 1.44 21.58 2.28
CA ASN A 87 2.73 22.07 1.84
C ASN A 87 2.61 23.36 1.03
N GLN A 88 1.63 23.43 0.11
CA GLN A 88 1.37 24.64 -0.67
C GLN A 88 0.85 25.79 0.18
N TYR A 89 0.01 25.51 1.19
CA TYR A 89 -0.43 26.51 2.17
C TYR A 89 0.76 27.14 2.92
N ARG A 90 1.79 26.34 3.26
CA ARG A 90 2.97 26.81 4.00
C ARG A 90 4.02 27.50 3.12
N GLN A 91 4.19 27.08 1.87
CA GLN A 91 5.28 27.55 1.01
C GLN A 91 4.89 28.62 -0.01
N GLN A 92 3.63 28.63 -0.46
CA GLN A 92 3.17 29.53 -1.53
C GLN A 92 2.13 30.52 -0.98
N SER A 93 0.86 30.13 -0.95
CA SER A 93 -0.24 30.98 -0.50
C SER A 93 -1.48 30.17 -0.14
N TRP A 94 -2.42 30.79 0.57
CA TRP A 94 -3.72 30.17 0.88
C TRP A 94 -4.53 29.84 -0.38
N ALA A 95 -4.39 30.65 -1.44
CA ALA A 95 -5.08 30.45 -2.70
C ALA A 95 -4.54 29.23 -3.46
N ALA A 96 -3.23 28.97 -3.42
CA ALA A 96 -2.65 27.78 -4.06
C ALA A 96 -3.12 26.49 -3.40
N ALA A 97 -3.35 26.50 -2.07
CA ALA A 97 -3.84 25.33 -1.34
C ALA A 97 -5.28 24.92 -1.70
N LEU A 98 -6.06 25.81 -2.33
CA LEU A 98 -7.43 25.50 -2.75
C LEU A 98 -7.48 24.53 -3.94
N ASP A 99 -6.44 24.46 -4.75
CA ASP A 99 -6.36 23.51 -5.87
C ASP A 99 -6.30 22.05 -5.40
N PRO A 100 -5.33 21.63 -4.55
CA PRO A 100 -5.32 20.27 -4.03
C PRO A 100 -6.54 19.94 -3.17
N LEU A 101 -7.12 20.93 -2.47
CA LEU A 101 -8.39 20.74 -1.74
C LEU A 101 -9.57 20.53 -2.70
N GLY A 102 -9.57 21.20 -3.86
CA GLY A 102 -10.52 20.96 -4.94
C GLY A 102 -10.46 19.53 -5.45
N TRP A 103 -9.24 18.97 -5.59
CA TRP A 103 -9.04 17.55 -5.92
C TRP A 103 -9.55 16.59 -4.85
N VAL A 104 -9.27 16.87 -3.57
CA VAL A 104 -9.80 16.06 -2.46
C VAL A 104 -11.33 16.07 -2.48
N LEU A 105 -11.94 17.25 -2.64
CA LEU A 105 -13.39 17.39 -2.72
C LEU A 105 -13.96 16.64 -3.94
N LEU A 106 -13.35 16.80 -5.12
CA LEU A 106 -13.79 16.13 -6.35
C LEU A 106 -13.77 14.60 -6.20
N ILE A 107 -12.67 14.04 -5.66
CA ILE A 107 -12.52 12.59 -5.48
C ILE A 107 -13.54 12.05 -4.46
N LEU A 108 -13.73 12.75 -3.33
CA LEU A 108 -14.73 12.37 -2.33
C LEU A 108 -16.16 12.45 -2.87
N SER A 109 -16.45 13.48 -3.67
CA SER A 109 -17.76 13.68 -4.30
C SER A 109 -18.09 12.56 -5.30
N LEU A 110 -17.13 12.16 -6.13
CA LEU A 110 -17.26 11.02 -7.04
C LEU A 110 -17.49 9.72 -6.26
N LEU A 111 -16.74 9.51 -5.17
CA LEU A 111 -16.91 8.31 -4.37
C LEU A 111 -18.29 8.26 -3.68
N ASP A 112 -18.79 9.39 -3.20
CA ASP A 112 -20.14 9.45 -2.62
C ASP A 112 -21.24 9.19 -3.67
N LEU A 113 -21.10 9.72 -4.89
CA LEU A 113 -22.05 9.47 -5.98
C LEU A 113 -22.16 7.99 -6.38
N TYR A 114 -21.02 7.30 -6.50
CA TYR A 114 -20.98 5.96 -7.08
C TYR A 114 -20.96 4.82 -6.05
N LEU A 115 -20.40 5.03 -4.86
CA LEU A 115 -20.17 3.96 -3.87
C LEU A 115 -20.93 4.18 -2.56
N ILE A 116 -20.73 5.32 -1.90
CA ILE A 116 -21.17 5.51 -0.51
C ILE A 116 -22.64 5.97 -0.41
N LYS A 117 -23.09 6.88 -1.26
CA LYS A 117 -24.45 7.46 -1.30
C LYS A 117 -24.94 8.01 0.04
N TRP A 118 -24.07 8.62 0.84
CA TRP A 118 -24.44 9.23 2.12
C TRP A 118 -25.18 10.56 1.95
N LEU A 119 -24.86 11.33 0.91
CA LEU A 119 -25.48 12.64 0.64
C LEU A 119 -26.15 12.67 -0.75
N PRO A 120 -27.25 11.91 -0.95
CA PRO A 120 -27.97 11.93 -2.22
C PRO A 120 -28.47 13.35 -2.54
N GLY A 121 -28.00 13.90 -3.67
CA GLY A 121 -28.36 15.24 -4.17
C GLY A 121 -27.32 16.32 -3.91
N TRP A 122 -26.60 16.29 -2.78
CA TRP A 122 -25.56 17.30 -2.46
C TRP A 122 -24.19 16.98 -3.06
N SER A 123 -23.95 15.70 -3.39
CA SER A 123 -22.70 15.22 -3.97
C SER A 123 -22.42 15.78 -5.37
N ALA A 124 -23.46 16.07 -6.16
CA ALA A 124 -23.29 16.74 -7.46
C ALA A 124 -22.82 18.20 -7.29
N TYR A 125 -23.38 18.95 -6.34
CA TYR A 125 -22.99 20.34 -6.07
C TYR A 125 -21.56 20.45 -5.54
N THR A 126 -21.15 19.53 -4.67
CA THR A 126 -19.77 19.47 -4.15
C THR A 126 -18.77 19.06 -5.23
N MET A 127 -19.16 18.22 -6.19
CA MET A 127 -18.34 17.94 -7.38
C MET A 127 -18.12 19.20 -8.23
N TYR A 128 -19.18 19.95 -8.55
CA TYR A 128 -19.05 21.21 -9.30
C TYR A 128 -18.20 22.25 -8.56
N LEU A 129 -18.34 22.31 -7.23
CA LEU A 129 -17.50 23.16 -6.40
C LEU A 129 -16.01 22.75 -6.49
N GLY A 130 -15.71 21.44 -6.45
CA GLY A 130 -14.35 20.93 -6.57
C GLY A 130 -13.73 21.29 -7.93
N ILE A 131 -14.48 21.11 -9.01
CA ILE A 131 -14.06 21.50 -10.37
C ILE A 131 -13.81 23.01 -10.45
N ALA A 132 -14.72 23.82 -9.89
CA ALA A 132 -14.56 25.27 -9.87
C ALA A 132 -13.30 25.69 -9.10
N LEU A 133 -13.00 25.05 -7.97
CA LEU A 133 -11.80 25.32 -7.19
C LEU A 133 -10.52 24.99 -7.96
N ILE A 134 -10.47 23.85 -8.67
CA ILE A 134 -9.31 23.45 -9.48
C ILE A 134 -9.08 24.47 -10.60
N ILE A 135 -10.11 24.75 -11.41
CA ILE A 135 -10.00 25.68 -12.55
C ILE A 135 -9.60 27.08 -12.07
N LEU A 136 -10.18 27.50 -10.95
CA LEU A 136 -10.01 28.85 -10.44
C LEU A 136 -8.74 28.97 -9.60
N PHE A 137 -8.11 27.95 -9.04
CA PHE A 137 -7.00 28.15 -8.09
C PHE A 137 -5.70 27.42 -8.42
N TYR A 138 -5.62 26.70 -9.55
CA TYR A 138 -4.40 26.01 -9.99
C TYR A 138 -3.14 26.91 -10.07
N ALA A 139 -3.29 28.19 -10.42
CA ALA A 139 -2.19 29.16 -10.48
C ALA A 139 -2.67 30.59 -10.13
N PRO A 140 -2.72 30.95 -8.83
CA PRO A 140 -3.30 32.22 -8.38
C PRO A 140 -2.58 33.48 -8.91
N GLU A 141 -1.28 33.38 -9.19
CA GLU A 141 -0.42 34.51 -9.56
C GLU A 141 -0.36 34.80 -11.08
N SER A 142 -1.03 33.98 -11.90
CA SER A 142 -1.00 34.10 -13.36
C SER A 142 -2.20 34.86 -13.94
N ASN A 143 -2.03 35.47 -15.11
CA ASN A 143 -3.11 36.12 -15.88
C ASN A 143 -4.36 35.24 -16.00
N TRP A 144 -5.55 35.85 -15.93
CA TRP A 144 -6.86 35.17 -15.94
C TRP A 144 -7.00 34.06 -16.99
N GLY A 145 -6.61 34.33 -18.25
CA GLY A 145 -6.69 33.33 -19.32
C GLY A 145 -5.74 32.14 -19.15
N ARG A 146 -4.52 32.37 -18.64
CA ARG A 146 -3.56 31.30 -18.35
C ARG A 146 -3.99 30.45 -17.15
N ARG A 147 -4.60 31.08 -16.14
CA ARG A 147 -5.17 30.42 -14.97
C ARG A 147 -6.29 29.44 -15.34
N LEU A 148 -7.24 29.88 -16.17
CA LEU A 148 -8.31 29.01 -16.67
C LEU A 148 -7.76 27.87 -17.54
N GLY A 149 -6.86 28.18 -18.48
CA GLY A 149 -6.27 27.16 -19.36
C GLY A 149 -5.45 26.12 -18.59
N ALA A 150 -4.65 26.56 -17.63
CA ALA A 150 -3.86 25.68 -16.78
C ALA A 150 -4.71 24.84 -15.83
N GLY A 151 -5.80 25.40 -15.29
CA GLY A 151 -6.75 24.64 -14.46
C GLY A 151 -7.57 23.60 -15.25
N ILE A 152 -7.93 23.88 -16.50
CA ILE A 152 -8.53 22.87 -17.40
C ILE A 152 -7.51 21.78 -17.73
N TRP A 153 -6.26 22.16 -17.98
CA TRP A 153 -5.18 21.19 -18.18
C TRP A 153 -4.97 20.31 -16.95
N ASP A 154 -5.04 20.88 -15.76
CA ASP A 154 -4.92 20.11 -14.53
C ASP A 154 -6.07 19.11 -14.36
N LEU A 155 -7.31 19.47 -14.71
CA LEU A 155 -8.42 18.51 -14.72
C LEU A 155 -8.15 17.28 -15.59
N TYR A 156 -7.35 17.38 -16.66
CA TYR A 156 -6.94 16.23 -17.46
C TYR A 156 -6.13 15.20 -16.66
N ASN A 157 -5.46 15.64 -15.59
CA ASN A 157 -4.73 14.81 -14.65
C ASN A 157 -5.64 13.86 -13.83
N ILE A 158 -6.97 13.98 -13.95
CA ILE A 158 -7.92 12.99 -13.42
C ILE A 158 -7.62 11.58 -13.94
N THR A 159 -7.20 11.47 -15.20
CA THR A 159 -6.79 10.20 -15.82
C THR A 159 -5.56 9.61 -15.13
N GLY A 160 -4.64 10.47 -14.68
CA GLY A 160 -3.48 10.11 -13.86
C GLY A 160 -3.90 9.53 -12.52
N PHE A 161 -4.84 10.18 -11.81
CA PHE A 161 -5.37 9.67 -10.54
C PHE A 161 -6.06 8.30 -10.68
N PHE A 162 -6.83 8.09 -11.75
CA PHE A 162 -7.40 6.78 -12.04
C PHE A 162 -6.31 5.72 -12.26
N GLY A 163 -5.24 6.04 -13.00
CA GLY A 163 -4.09 5.16 -13.17
C GLY A 163 -3.36 4.85 -11.86
N ASP A 164 -3.25 5.83 -10.97
CA ASP A 164 -2.65 5.66 -9.66
C ASP A 164 -3.52 4.73 -8.78
N VAL A 165 -4.85 4.91 -8.73
CA VAL A 165 -5.76 4.01 -7.99
C VAL A 165 -5.70 2.58 -8.55
N LEU A 166 -5.75 2.42 -9.88
CA LEU A 166 -5.68 1.11 -10.52
C LEU A 166 -4.32 0.42 -10.29
N SER A 167 -3.26 1.16 -10.04
CA SER A 167 -1.95 0.58 -9.74
C SER A 167 -1.93 -0.19 -8.42
N TYR A 168 -2.86 0.08 -7.49
CA TYR A 168 -3.03 -0.68 -6.23
C TYR A 168 -3.63 -2.08 -6.44
N ILE A 169 -4.21 -2.37 -7.62
CA ILE A 169 -4.60 -3.74 -8.01
C ILE A 169 -3.39 -4.68 -7.93
N ARG A 170 -2.17 -4.15 -8.08
CA ARG A 170 -0.94 -4.92 -7.89
C ARG A 170 -0.83 -5.56 -6.50
N LEU A 171 -1.22 -4.85 -5.44
CA LEU A 171 -1.18 -5.41 -4.07
C LEU A 171 -2.16 -6.58 -3.92
N PHE A 172 -3.35 -6.43 -4.50
CA PHE A 172 -4.34 -7.51 -4.57
C PHE A 172 -3.81 -8.72 -5.36
N ALA A 173 -3.23 -8.49 -6.54
CA ALA A 173 -2.71 -9.54 -7.39
C ALA A 173 -1.60 -10.36 -6.71
N LEU A 174 -0.71 -9.69 -5.96
CA LEU A 174 0.35 -10.35 -5.18
C LEU A 174 -0.20 -11.25 -4.06
N GLY A 175 -1.21 -10.77 -3.33
CA GLY A 175 -1.85 -11.54 -2.27
C GLY A 175 -2.55 -12.80 -2.80
N ILE A 176 -3.30 -12.66 -3.89
CA ILE A 176 -3.99 -13.78 -4.55
C ILE A 176 -2.98 -14.75 -5.16
N SER A 177 -1.94 -14.27 -5.84
CA SER A 177 -0.92 -15.13 -6.45
C SER A 177 -0.20 -16.00 -5.41
N SER A 178 0.21 -15.44 -4.27
CA SER A 178 0.85 -16.23 -3.20
C SER A 178 -0.12 -17.23 -2.55
N SER A 179 -1.40 -16.87 -2.43
CA SER A 179 -2.44 -17.77 -1.91
C SER A 179 -2.67 -18.95 -2.85
N ILE A 180 -2.81 -18.70 -4.15
CA ILE A 180 -2.94 -19.74 -5.19
C ILE A 180 -1.71 -20.64 -5.22
N LEU A 181 -0.50 -20.06 -5.17
CA LEU A 181 0.74 -20.84 -5.14
C LEU A 181 0.80 -21.77 -3.92
N GLY A 182 0.36 -21.29 -2.74
CA GLY A 182 0.23 -22.11 -1.55
C GLY A 182 -0.77 -23.27 -1.70
N PHE A 183 -1.90 -23.04 -2.37
CA PHE A 183 -2.86 -24.10 -2.68
C PHE A 183 -2.28 -25.14 -3.65
N VAL A 184 -1.58 -24.71 -4.70
CA VAL A 184 -0.93 -25.62 -5.66
C VAL A 184 0.15 -26.47 -4.98
N ILE A 185 0.95 -25.88 -4.08
CA ILE A 185 1.95 -26.63 -3.30
C ILE A 185 1.27 -27.69 -2.43
N ASN A 186 0.15 -27.33 -1.77
CA ASN A 186 -0.60 -28.27 -0.95
C ASN A 186 -1.23 -29.41 -1.76
N ASP A 187 -1.75 -29.12 -2.95
CA ASP A 187 -2.34 -30.12 -3.83
C ASP A 187 -1.29 -31.11 -4.36
N ILE A 188 -0.15 -30.61 -4.83
CA ILE A 188 0.98 -31.45 -5.26
C ILE A 188 1.52 -32.28 -4.08
N ALA A 189 1.62 -31.69 -2.89
CA ALA A 189 2.04 -32.43 -1.70
C ALA A 189 1.07 -33.59 -1.38
N GLN A 190 -0.25 -33.36 -1.43
CA GLN A 190 -1.24 -34.41 -1.18
C GLN A 190 -1.16 -35.55 -2.21
N GLN A 191 -0.84 -35.25 -3.47
CA GLN A 191 -0.61 -36.28 -4.49
C GLN A 191 0.64 -37.12 -4.17
N ILE A 192 1.72 -36.49 -3.68
CA ILE A 192 2.96 -37.19 -3.27
C ILE A 192 2.71 -38.16 -2.10
N LEU A 193 1.76 -37.84 -1.21
CA LEU A 193 1.40 -38.69 -0.07
C LEU A 193 0.83 -40.05 -0.50
N GLN A 194 0.29 -40.17 -1.73
CA GLN A 194 -0.26 -41.43 -2.26
C GLN A 194 0.81 -42.45 -2.71
N ILE A 195 2.10 -42.10 -2.62
CA ILE A 195 3.21 -43.00 -2.95
C ILE A 195 3.54 -43.88 -1.73
N ASP A 196 3.48 -45.20 -1.90
CA ASP A 196 3.79 -46.15 -0.83
C ASP A 196 5.23 -46.01 -0.30
N TYR A 197 5.39 -46.21 1.02
CA TYR A 197 6.62 -46.21 1.83
C TYR A 197 7.46 -44.91 1.89
N ILE A 198 7.67 -44.20 0.77
CA ILE A 198 8.51 -42.98 0.70
C ILE A 198 7.67 -41.69 0.71
N GLY A 199 6.36 -41.78 0.42
CA GLY A 199 5.47 -40.64 0.28
C GLY A 199 5.45 -39.71 1.49
N TRP A 200 5.52 -40.22 2.72
CA TRP A 200 5.51 -39.39 3.92
C TRP A 200 6.76 -38.51 4.07
N PHE A 201 7.95 -39.06 3.81
CA PHE A 201 9.19 -38.29 3.87
C PHE A 201 9.23 -37.21 2.78
N LEU A 202 8.87 -37.59 1.55
CA LEU A 202 8.85 -36.68 0.40
C LEU A 202 7.78 -35.59 0.56
N PHE A 203 6.63 -35.92 1.16
CA PHE A 203 5.56 -34.97 1.51
C PHE A 203 6.07 -33.87 2.43
N VAL A 204 6.69 -34.23 3.57
CA VAL A 204 7.17 -33.24 4.54
C VAL A 204 8.26 -32.36 3.92
N LEU A 205 9.18 -32.96 3.17
CA LEU A 205 10.25 -32.23 2.48
C LEU A 205 9.68 -31.24 1.45
N PHE A 206 8.79 -31.70 0.57
CA PHE A 206 8.20 -30.88 -0.48
C PHE A 206 7.33 -29.76 0.09
N LEU A 207 6.51 -30.06 1.09
CA LEU A 207 5.67 -29.07 1.76
C LEU A 207 6.53 -28.02 2.47
N GLY A 208 7.58 -28.43 3.17
CA GLY A 208 8.52 -27.52 3.84
C GLY A 208 9.26 -26.60 2.87
N VAL A 209 9.85 -27.17 1.81
CA VAL A 209 10.58 -26.39 0.79
C VAL A 209 9.63 -25.51 -0.02
N GLY A 210 8.47 -26.03 -0.41
CA GLY A 210 7.47 -25.31 -1.19
C GLY A 210 6.93 -24.09 -0.45
N HIS A 211 6.50 -24.27 0.80
CA HIS A 211 6.01 -23.13 1.61
C HIS A 211 7.12 -22.14 1.95
N LEU A 212 8.36 -22.61 2.17
CA LEU A 212 9.51 -21.72 2.35
C LEU A 212 9.74 -20.87 1.10
N ALA A 213 9.73 -21.47 -0.09
CA ALA A 213 9.88 -20.74 -1.35
C ALA A 213 8.74 -19.75 -1.59
N ASN A 214 7.48 -20.15 -1.34
CA ASN A 214 6.33 -19.26 -1.44
C ASN A 214 6.46 -18.06 -0.50
N LEU A 215 6.86 -18.30 0.75
CA LEU A 215 7.08 -17.24 1.74
C LEU A 215 8.19 -16.27 1.29
N LEU A 216 9.30 -16.77 0.76
CA LEU A 216 10.41 -15.94 0.29
C LEU A 216 9.98 -15.05 -0.87
N ILE A 217 9.36 -15.61 -1.92
CA ILE A 217 8.93 -14.85 -3.10
C ILE A 217 7.83 -13.85 -2.72
N ALA A 218 6.86 -14.27 -1.90
CA ALA A 218 5.79 -13.39 -1.43
C ALA A 218 6.33 -12.24 -0.57
N SER A 219 7.31 -12.50 0.30
CA SER A 219 7.94 -11.46 1.13
C SER A 219 8.71 -10.44 0.31
N LEU A 220 9.45 -10.89 -0.71
CA LEU A 220 10.16 -9.99 -1.63
C LEU A 220 9.16 -9.12 -2.41
N GLY A 221 8.14 -9.74 -3.01
CA GLY A 221 7.08 -9.02 -3.73
C GLY A 221 6.34 -8.02 -2.86
N ALA A 222 5.96 -8.42 -1.65
CA ALA A 222 5.30 -7.57 -0.67
C ALA A 222 6.20 -6.42 -0.16
N PHE A 223 7.51 -6.47 -0.36
CA PHE A 223 8.42 -5.38 -0.03
C PHE A 223 8.64 -4.43 -1.21
N VAL A 224 8.99 -4.95 -2.39
CA VAL A 224 9.34 -4.10 -3.55
C VAL A 224 8.13 -3.40 -4.16
N HIS A 225 6.95 -4.03 -4.15
CA HIS A 225 5.78 -3.44 -4.79
C HIS A 225 5.20 -2.25 -4.02
N PRO A 226 5.01 -2.30 -2.68
CA PRO A 226 4.63 -1.12 -1.92
C PRO A 226 5.66 0.01 -2.01
N MET A 227 6.97 -0.32 -2.00
CA MET A 227 8.03 0.69 -2.18
C MET A 227 7.85 1.45 -3.50
N ARG A 228 7.52 0.76 -4.58
CA ARG A 228 7.18 1.41 -5.86
C ARG A 228 5.95 2.31 -5.74
N LEU A 229 4.87 1.85 -5.09
CA LEU A 229 3.66 2.67 -4.90
C LEU A 229 4.00 3.94 -4.08
N THR A 230 4.84 3.82 -3.05
CA THR A 230 5.30 4.99 -2.28
C THR A 230 6.08 5.97 -3.16
N PHE A 231 7.02 5.48 -3.98
CA PHE A 231 7.84 6.33 -4.84
C PHE A 231 7.10 6.97 -6.00
N VAL A 232 6.31 6.19 -6.72
CA VAL A 232 5.72 6.62 -7.98
C VAL A 232 4.38 7.31 -7.78
N GLU A 233 3.57 6.84 -6.82
CA GLU A 233 2.21 7.34 -6.65
C GLU A 233 2.11 8.29 -5.47
N PHE A 234 2.61 7.89 -4.28
CA PHE A 234 2.48 8.73 -3.09
C PHE A 234 3.31 10.02 -3.17
N TYR A 235 4.61 9.95 -3.47
CA TYR A 235 5.42 11.17 -3.54
C TYR A 235 5.02 12.09 -4.70
N LYS A 236 4.57 11.53 -5.82
CA LYS A 236 4.00 12.28 -6.95
C LYS A 236 2.74 13.03 -6.51
N ASN A 237 1.81 12.36 -5.85
CA ASN A 237 0.55 12.96 -5.39
C ASN A 237 0.74 13.91 -4.20
N ALA A 238 1.76 13.68 -3.36
CA ALA A 238 2.17 14.58 -2.30
C ALA A 238 2.86 15.87 -2.80
N GLY A 239 3.13 15.98 -4.11
CA GLY A 239 3.82 17.13 -4.69
C GLY A 239 5.27 17.25 -4.23
N PHE A 240 5.92 16.12 -3.93
CA PHE A 240 7.30 16.13 -3.46
C PHE A 240 8.24 16.55 -4.59
N GLN A 241 8.87 17.72 -4.43
CA GLN A 241 9.94 18.20 -5.31
C GLN A 241 11.27 17.77 -4.73
N GLY A 242 12.00 16.92 -5.45
CA GLY A 242 13.35 16.50 -5.07
C GLY A 242 14.36 17.65 -5.13
N GLY A 243 15.58 17.41 -4.62
CA GLY A 243 16.69 18.37 -4.75
C GLY A 243 16.97 19.25 -3.53
N GLY A 244 16.40 18.93 -2.37
CA GLY A 244 16.77 19.57 -1.11
C GLY A 244 18.26 19.38 -0.76
N ARG A 245 18.87 20.39 -0.13
CA ARG A 245 20.26 20.27 0.35
C ARG A 245 20.30 19.35 1.57
N PRO A 246 21.13 18.29 1.58
CA PRO A 246 21.23 17.42 2.74
C PRO A 246 21.77 18.21 3.93
N TYR A 247 21.12 18.06 5.09
CA TYR A 247 21.61 18.68 6.31
C TYR A 247 22.94 18.04 6.71
N ARG A 248 24.02 18.80 6.57
CA ARG A 248 25.37 18.43 7.03
C ARG A 248 25.64 19.23 8.30
N PRO A 249 25.39 18.67 9.50
CA PRO A 249 25.75 19.36 10.73
C PRO A 249 27.27 19.52 10.79
N TYR A 250 27.72 20.55 11.50
CA TYR A 250 29.14 20.69 11.83
C TYR A 250 29.56 19.46 12.64
N ARG A 251 30.47 18.66 12.07
CA ARG A 251 31.09 17.50 12.71
C ARG A 251 32.59 17.71 12.65
N GLU A 252 33.29 17.42 13.74
CA GLU A 252 34.73 17.21 13.69
C GLU A 252 34.97 15.91 12.94
N ASP A 253 35.45 16.01 11.70
CA ASP A 253 35.91 14.84 10.96
C ASP A 253 37.17 14.35 11.67
N PHE A 254 37.02 13.35 12.54
CA PHE A 254 38.15 12.58 13.06
C PHE A 254 38.71 11.75 11.90
N GLU A 255 39.47 12.40 11.01
CA GLU A 255 40.38 11.71 10.11
C GLU A 255 41.42 11.01 10.99
N ALA A 256 41.22 9.71 11.23
CA ALA A 256 42.24 8.85 11.76
C ALA A 256 43.39 8.79 10.75
N LYS A 257 44.33 9.74 10.86
CA LYS A 257 45.65 9.63 10.22
C LYS A 257 46.29 8.39 10.82
N TRP A 258 46.28 7.30 10.05
CA TRP A 258 47.10 6.15 10.33
C TRP A 258 48.57 6.60 10.32
N PRO A 259 49.34 6.40 11.40
CA PRO A 259 50.77 6.61 11.35
C PRO A 259 51.37 5.60 10.37
N ASN A 260 52.16 6.13 9.43
CA ASN A 260 52.92 5.38 8.42
C ASN A 260 53.77 4.26 9.04
#